data_AF-A0A928BEV8-F1
#
_entry.id   AF-A0A928BEV8-F1
#
_cell.length_a   1.000
_cell.length_b   1.000
_cell.length_c   1.000
_cell.angle_alpha   90.00
_cell.angle_beta   90.00
_cell.angle_gamma   90.00
#
_symmetry.space_group_name_H-M   'P 1'
#
loop_
_entity.id
_entity.type
_entity.pdbx_description
1 polymer ?
#
loop_
_entity_poly.entity_id
_entity_poly.type
_entity_poly.pdbx_seq_one_letter_code
_entity_poly.pdbx_strand_id
1 'polypeptide(L)'
;MLIVTAISVLTLILTYLESRRYLKDGMKLGFILISILGIIHYDYGNDYMSYYDIYNSIVHTPFNWTNILNGSIYKEPGWVLINYFFEPLGGFFMMVAVLNVIQNVIYYKFIKANVERTWRPIAVFIYLFSTSFYLLNFSMMRQGLVIAIFLWMWKYIKNRKWFIALLGLIAGSFIHTSAIILIPFAFWGFIPMKNGRFLAILYVSLFIALWIGESFLNNIFETLLIFEDFEDYTDIYNKDSESVHFGVGFIINMIPFVVSIYYLLKDKTQTEDKHQLVALAAVGFMILPFGKIIPLVARVGMYFSALSIGAFTSTYSVINNRMFRYSLIGIYILITLYDYWNFFHNSIYAASYQNFKTIFTV
;
A
#
# COMPACT_ATOMS: atom_id res chain seq x y z
N MET A 1 -12.40 4.77 -14.52
CA MET A 1 -12.75 5.66 -13.39
C MET A 1 -14.15 5.41 -12.81
N LEU A 2 -15.24 5.78 -13.52
CA LEU A 2 -16.59 5.86 -12.92
C LEU A 2 -17.07 4.55 -12.29
N ILE A 3 -16.91 3.42 -12.99
CA ILE A 3 -17.33 2.10 -12.49
C ILE A 3 -16.59 1.74 -11.19
N VAL A 4 -15.26 1.90 -11.17
CA VAL A 4 -14.42 1.62 -9.99
C VAL A 4 -14.83 2.49 -8.80
N THR A 5 -15.02 3.79 -9.03
CA THR A 5 -15.46 4.72 -7.99
C THR A 5 -16.86 4.38 -7.48
N ALA A 6 -17.81 4.07 -8.37
CA ALA A 6 -19.18 3.72 -7.99
C ALA A 6 -19.24 2.44 -7.13
N ILE A 7 -18.53 1.38 -7.53
CA ILE A 7 -18.45 0.13 -6.75
C ILE A 7 -17.72 0.35 -5.42
N SER A 8 -16.73 1.24 -5.38
CA SER A 8 -16.04 1.63 -4.14
C SER A 8 -16.98 2.37 -3.18
N VAL A 9 -17.77 3.32 -3.67
CA VAL A 9 -18.79 4.02 -2.88
C VAL A 9 -19.85 3.05 -2.38
N LEU A 10 -20.34 2.14 -3.24
CA LEU A 10 -21.29 1.10 -2.83
C LEU A 10 -20.72 0.22 -1.71
N THR A 11 -19.46 -0.19 -1.83
CA THR A 11 -18.74 -0.98 -0.81
C THR A 11 -18.65 -0.22 0.52
N LEU A 12 -18.39 1.09 0.47
CA LEU A 12 -18.37 1.95 1.65
C LEU A 12 -19.76 2.04 2.30
N ILE A 13 -20.82 2.19 1.51
CA ILE A 13 -22.21 2.22 1.99
C ILE A 13 -22.57 0.89 2.66
N LEU A 14 -22.28 -0.25 2.02
CA LEU A 14 -22.55 -1.58 2.59
C LEU A 14 -21.79 -1.79 3.91
N THR A 15 -20.54 -1.35 3.97
CA THR A 15 -19.73 -1.38 5.21
C THR A 15 -20.32 -0.48 6.29
N TYR A 16 -20.81 0.71 5.92
CA TYR A 16 -21.48 1.63 6.83
C TYR A 16 -22.76 1.02 7.40
N LEU A 17 -23.61 0.41 6.58
CA LEU A 17 -24.83 -0.27 7.02
C LEU A 17 -24.51 -1.42 8.00
N GLU A 18 -23.46 -2.21 7.74
CA GLU A 18 -22.97 -3.22 8.69
C GLU A 18 -22.51 -2.58 10.01
N SER A 19 -21.75 -1.48 9.95
CA SER A 19 -21.23 -0.81 11.15
C SER A 19 -22.35 -0.40 12.12
N ARG A 20 -23.50 0.02 11.56
CA ARG A 20 -24.73 0.42 12.24
C ARG A 20 -25.69 -0.72 12.58
N ARG A 21 -25.37 -1.97 12.21
CA ARG A 21 -26.24 -3.16 12.38
C ARG A 21 -27.50 -3.16 11.51
N TYR A 22 -27.57 -2.34 10.46
CA TYR A 22 -28.68 -2.35 9.51
C TYR A 22 -28.57 -3.48 8.47
N LEU A 23 -27.36 -3.94 8.18
CA LEU A 23 -27.10 -5.03 7.24
C LEU A 23 -26.10 -6.02 7.85
N LYS A 24 -26.39 -7.32 7.79
CA LYS A 24 -25.43 -8.35 8.19
C LYS A 24 -24.43 -8.59 7.07
N ASP A 25 -23.13 -8.67 7.39
CA ASP A 25 -22.05 -8.99 6.46
C ASP A 25 -21.91 -8.01 5.26
N GLY A 26 -22.35 -6.76 5.40
CA GLY A 26 -22.28 -5.75 4.35
C GLY A 26 -20.85 -5.47 3.86
N MET A 27 -19.85 -5.44 4.75
CA MET A 27 -18.44 -5.32 4.38
C MET A 27 -17.98 -6.53 3.55
N LYS A 28 -18.42 -7.74 3.90
CA LYS A 28 -18.07 -8.95 3.15
C LYS A 28 -18.63 -8.87 1.72
N LEU A 29 -19.90 -8.46 1.58
CA LEU A 29 -20.52 -8.27 0.27
C LEU A 29 -19.78 -7.22 -0.56
N GLY A 30 -19.43 -6.08 0.04
CA GLY A 30 -18.65 -5.05 -0.63
C GLY A 30 -17.28 -5.56 -1.09
N PHE A 31 -16.56 -6.31 -0.26
CA PHE A 31 -15.29 -6.95 -0.63
C PHE A 31 -15.44 -7.97 -1.77
N ILE A 32 -16.57 -8.68 -1.85
CA ILE A 32 -16.89 -9.55 -2.99
C ILE A 32 -17.07 -8.72 -4.27
N LEU A 33 -17.80 -7.60 -4.20
CA LEU A 33 -18.05 -6.75 -5.37
C LEU A 33 -16.76 -6.15 -5.95
N ILE A 34 -15.89 -5.60 -5.11
CA ILE A 34 -14.59 -5.08 -5.57
C ILE A 34 -13.66 -6.20 -6.06
N SER A 35 -13.77 -7.41 -5.50
CA SER A 35 -13.01 -8.56 -5.99
C SER A 35 -13.47 -8.98 -7.37
N ILE A 36 -14.79 -9.03 -7.62
CA ILE A 36 -15.35 -9.31 -8.95
C ILE A 36 -14.85 -8.28 -9.95
N LEU A 37 -14.85 -6.99 -9.59
CA LEU A 37 -14.32 -5.94 -10.45
C LEU A 37 -12.83 -6.14 -10.75
N GLY A 38 -12.03 -6.49 -9.73
CA GLY A 38 -10.62 -6.86 -9.88
C GLY A 38 -10.39 -8.14 -10.68
N ILE A 39 -11.33 -9.09 -10.71
CA ILE A 39 -11.20 -10.32 -11.50
C ILE A 39 -11.43 -10.04 -12.98
N ILE A 40 -12.43 -9.24 -13.31
CA ILE A 40 -12.89 -9.09 -14.69
C ILE A 40 -12.17 -7.96 -15.45
N HIS A 41 -11.35 -7.14 -14.79
CA HIS A 41 -10.71 -6.01 -15.46
C HIS A 41 -9.71 -6.45 -16.53
N TYR A 42 -9.63 -5.64 -17.58
CA TYR A 42 -8.67 -5.80 -18.67
C TYR A 42 -8.09 -4.44 -19.03
N ASP A 43 -6.79 -4.37 -19.32
CA ASP A 43 -6.11 -3.16 -19.80
C ASP A 43 -6.52 -1.91 -19.02
N TYR A 44 -6.47 -2.04 -17.69
CA TYR A 44 -6.85 -0.99 -16.74
C TYR A 44 -5.69 -0.77 -15.79
N GLY A 45 -5.00 0.35 -15.95
CA GLY A 45 -3.75 0.65 -15.27
C GLY A 45 -2.54 0.65 -16.20
N ASN A 46 -1.51 1.39 -15.82
CA ASN A 46 -0.36 1.70 -16.67
C ASN A 46 0.46 0.46 -17.07
N ASP A 47 0.60 -0.49 -16.14
CA ASP A 47 1.50 -1.62 -16.30
C ASP A 47 0.77 -2.91 -16.73
N TYR A 48 -0.56 -2.91 -16.84
CA TYR A 48 -1.35 -4.13 -17.05
C TYR A 48 -0.87 -4.91 -18.30
N MET A 49 -0.76 -4.22 -19.44
CA MET A 49 -0.32 -4.85 -20.69
C MET A 49 1.16 -5.23 -20.66
N SER A 50 2.01 -4.45 -19.98
CA SER A 50 3.40 -4.85 -19.74
C SER A 50 3.48 -6.17 -18.96
N TYR A 51 2.63 -6.35 -17.94
CA TYR A 51 2.54 -7.62 -17.21
C TYR A 51 2.03 -8.77 -18.08
N TYR A 52 1.10 -8.50 -18.99
CA TYR A 52 0.61 -9.49 -19.96
C TYR A 52 1.75 -9.93 -20.91
N ASP A 53 2.53 -8.99 -21.43
CA ASP A 53 3.65 -9.28 -22.32
C ASP A 53 4.79 -10.01 -21.60
N ILE A 54 5.11 -9.60 -20.37
CA ILE A 54 6.07 -10.30 -19.50
C ILE A 54 5.59 -11.73 -19.20
N TYR A 55 4.30 -11.90 -18.91
CA TYR A 55 3.73 -13.23 -18.69
C TYR A 55 3.94 -14.11 -19.92
N ASN A 56 3.59 -13.61 -21.10
CA ASN A 56 3.73 -14.35 -22.35
C ASN A 56 5.20 -14.68 -22.64
N SER A 57 6.14 -13.77 -22.44
CA SER A 57 7.56 -14.05 -22.67
C SER A 57 8.12 -15.11 -21.72
N ILE A 58 7.69 -15.10 -20.46
CA ILE A 58 8.08 -16.10 -19.45
C ILE A 58 7.57 -17.49 -19.85
N VAL A 59 6.27 -17.64 -20.11
CA VAL A 59 5.68 -18.98 -20.35
C VAL A 59 6.13 -19.60 -21.68
N HIS A 60 6.48 -18.79 -22.69
CA HIS A 60 7.08 -19.29 -23.94
C HIS A 60 8.56 -19.66 -23.80
N THR A 61 9.21 -19.32 -22.68
CA THR A 61 10.57 -19.75 -22.37
C THR A 61 10.53 -21.13 -21.70
N PRO A 62 11.32 -22.12 -22.14
CA PRO A 62 11.35 -23.43 -21.50
C PRO A 62 11.74 -23.35 -20.03
N PHE A 63 10.99 -24.05 -19.18
CA PHE A 63 11.23 -24.08 -17.74
C PHE A 63 12.66 -24.59 -17.45
N ASN A 64 13.45 -23.78 -16.75
CA ASN A 64 14.81 -24.15 -16.34
C ASN A 64 15.16 -23.51 -14.99
N TRP A 65 15.41 -24.33 -13.97
CA TRP A 65 15.70 -23.88 -12.61
C TRP A 65 16.91 -22.94 -12.52
N THR A 66 18.00 -23.24 -13.23
CA THR A 66 19.22 -22.43 -13.19
C THR A 66 18.95 -21.03 -13.75
N ASN A 67 18.23 -20.97 -14.87
CA ASN A 67 17.86 -19.71 -15.55
C ASN A 67 16.84 -18.88 -14.75
N ILE A 68 16.01 -19.54 -13.95
CA ILE A 68 15.10 -18.85 -13.02
C ILE A 68 15.90 -18.24 -11.87
N LEU A 69 16.75 -19.03 -11.21
CA LEU A 69 17.45 -18.61 -10.00
C LEU A 69 18.55 -17.59 -10.25
N ASN A 70 19.18 -17.61 -11.43
CA ASN A 70 20.18 -16.61 -11.82
C ASN A 70 19.56 -15.33 -12.42
N GLY A 71 18.23 -15.28 -12.57
CA GLY A 71 17.50 -14.13 -13.09
C GLY A 71 17.55 -13.95 -14.61
N SER A 72 18.00 -14.96 -15.38
CA SER A 72 18.15 -14.82 -16.84
C SER A 72 16.81 -14.81 -17.59
N ILE A 73 15.77 -15.43 -17.04
CA ILE A 73 14.40 -15.34 -17.59
C ILE A 73 13.76 -14.01 -17.21
N TYR A 74 13.85 -13.68 -15.93
CA TYR A 74 13.34 -12.43 -15.37
C TYR A 74 13.99 -12.18 -14.01
N LYS A 75 14.15 -10.91 -13.64
CA LYS A 75 14.89 -10.49 -12.43
C LYS A 75 14.34 -11.03 -11.10
N GLU A 76 13.07 -11.42 -11.05
CA GLU A 76 12.36 -11.85 -9.83
C GLU A 76 11.89 -13.30 -9.96
N PRO A 77 12.63 -14.28 -9.41
CA PRO A 77 12.36 -15.70 -9.63
C PRO A 77 11.01 -16.14 -9.07
N GLY A 78 10.57 -15.55 -7.95
CA GLY A 78 9.26 -15.85 -7.36
C GLY A 78 8.11 -15.39 -8.25
N TRP A 79 8.28 -14.28 -8.96
CA TRP A 79 7.31 -13.86 -9.98
C TRP A 79 7.27 -14.86 -11.14
N VAL A 80 8.43 -15.28 -11.67
CA VAL A 80 8.51 -16.29 -12.74
C VAL A 80 7.77 -17.57 -12.39
N LEU A 81 7.97 -18.09 -11.17
CA LEU A 81 7.29 -19.30 -10.70
C LEU A 81 5.77 -19.14 -10.64
N ILE A 82 5.26 -17.96 -10.27
CA ILE A 82 3.82 -17.67 -10.29
C ILE A 82 3.30 -17.72 -11.73
N ASN A 83 4.01 -17.13 -12.70
CA ASN A 83 3.59 -17.12 -14.10
C ASN A 83 3.47 -18.55 -14.66
N TYR A 84 4.50 -19.39 -14.47
CA TYR A 84 4.46 -20.80 -14.88
C TYR A 84 3.36 -21.60 -14.16
N PHE A 85 3.11 -21.34 -12.88
CA PHE A 85 2.05 -22.03 -12.15
C PHE A 85 0.66 -21.79 -12.75
N PHE A 86 0.40 -20.58 -13.26
CA PHE A 86 -0.90 -20.23 -13.84
C PHE A 86 -1.05 -20.57 -15.32
N GLU A 87 0.04 -20.90 -16.03
CA GLU A 87 0.00 -21.35 -17.43
C GLU A 87 -1.04 -22.46 -17.68
N PRO A 88 -1.01 -23.62 -16.97
CA PRO A 88 -2.01 -24.66 -17.20
C PRO A 88 -3.39 -24.37 -16.58
N LEU A 89 -3.54 -23.30 -15.78
CA LEU A 89 -4.76 -23.04 -14.97
C LEU A 89 -5.68 -21.98 -15.58
N GLY A 90 -5.41 -21.52 -16.81
CA GLY A 90 -6.17 -20.46 -17.47
C GLY A 90 -5.36 -19.19 -17.74
N GLY A 91 -4.04 -19.27 -17.62
CA GLY A 91 -3.13 -18.24 -18.09
C GLY A 91 -3.08 -16.99 -17.23
N PHE A 92 -2.69 -15.88 -17.87
CA PHE A 92 -2.58 -14.55 -17.24
C PHE A 92 -3.87 -14.10 -16.55
N PHE A 93 -5.04 -14.26 -17.18
CA PHE A 93 -6.30 -13.79 -16.61
C PHE A 93 -6.67 -14.54 -15.33
N MET A 94 -6.40 -15.85 -15.26
CA MET A 94 -6.58 -16.61 -14.02
C MET A 94 -5.62 -16.14 -12.93
N MET A 95 -4.36 -15.86 -13.28
CA MET A 95 -3.40 -15.28 -12.33
C MET A 95 -3.93 -13.96 -11.75
N VAL A 96 -4.32 -13.01 -12.61
CA VAL A 96 -4.88 -11.71 -12.20
C VAL A 96 -6.10 -11.89 -11.29
N ALA A 97 -7.00 -12.81 -11.64
CA ALA A 97 -8.19 -13.12 -10.84
C ALA A 97 -7.82 -13.61 -9.43
N VAL A 98 -6.93 -14.60 -9.32
CA VAL A 98 -6.51 -15.16 -8.04
C VAL A 98 -5.76 -14.13 -7.19
N LEU A 99 -4.88 -13.34 -7.80
CA LEU A 99 -4.16 -12.27 -7.10
C LEU A 99 -5.13 -11.25 -6.50
N ASN A 100 -6.15 -10.81 -7.26
CA ASN A 100 -7.17 -9.88 -6.79
C ASN A 100 -7.99 -10.46 -5.63
N VAL A 101 -8.36 -11.74 -5.70
CA VAL A 101 -9.07 -12.42 -4.60
C VAL A 101 -8.18 -12.50 -3.35
N ILE A 102 -6.93 -12.94 -3.49
CA ILE A 102 -5.99 -13.07 -2.36
C ILE A 102 -5.81 -11.72 -1.67
N GLN A 103 -5.50 -10.67 -2.42
CA GLN A 103 -5.28 -9.33 -1.89
C GLN A 103 -6.53 -8.83 -1.14
N ASN A 104 -7.71 -8.86 -1.77
CA ASN A 104 -8.94 -8.39 -1.15
C ASN A 104 -9.34 -9.21 0.10
N VAL A 105 -9.13 -10.53 0.08
CA VAL A 105 -9.36 -11.38 1.26
C VAL A 105 -8.43 -11.01 2.42
N ILE A 106 -7.16 -10.69 2.12
CA ILE A 106 -6.20 -10.24 3.13
C ILE A 106 -6.65 -8.90 3.73
N TYR A 107 -6.96 -7.90 2.91
CA TYR A 107 -7.44 -6.59 3.39
C TYR A 107 -8.72 -6.72 4.22
N TYR A 108 -9.70 -7.51 3.75
CA TYR A 108 -10.93 -7.81 4.50
C TYR A 108 -10.63 -8.40 5.88
N LYS A 109 -9.80 -9.44 5.94
CA LYS A 109 -9.44 -10.11 7.20
C LYS A 109 -8.64 -9.18 8.12
N PHE A 110 -7.73 -8.39 7.57
CA PHE A 110 -6.95 -7.41 8.32
C PHE A 110 -7.84 -6.35 8.97
N ILE A 111 -8.75 -5.73 8.21
CA ILE A 111 -9.71 -4.75 8.73
C ILE A 111 -10.59 -5.39 9.80
N LYS A 112 -11.16 -6.58 9.53
CA LYS A 112 -12.04 -7.28 10.47
C LYS A 112 -11.35 -7.59 11.80
N ALA A 113 -10.06 -7.90 11.78
CA ALA A 113 -9.28 -8.31 12.94
C ALA A 113 -8.66 -7.14 13.73
N ASN A 114 -8.37 -6.01 13.08
CA ASN A 114 -7.64 -4.89 13.71
C ASN A 114 -8.48 -3.61 13.87
N VAL A 115 -9.69 -3.55 13.31
CA VAL A 115 -10.55 -2.36 13.35
C VAL A 115 -11.89 -2.65 14.02
N GLU A 116 -12.22 -1.81 15.00
CA GLU A 116 -13.52 -1.82 15.68
C GLU A 116 -14.66 -1.57 14.70
N ARG A 117 -15.80 -2.25 14.90
CA ARG A 117 -16.90 -2.29 13.91
C ARG A 117 -17.39 -0.90 13.49
N THR A 118 -17.50 0.03 14.44
CA THR A 118 -17.96 1.41 14.20
C THR A 118 -17.00 2.22 13.34
N TRP A 119 -15.72 1.85 13.31
CA TRP A 119 -14.67 2.51 12.53
C TRP A 119 -14.33 1.78 11.22
N ARG A 120 -14.91 0.61 10.95
CA ARG A 120 -14.68 -0.11 9.68
C ARG A 120 -14.97 0.73 8.44
N PRO A 121 -15.98 1.63 8.39
CA PRO A 121 -16.19 2.49 7.23
C PRO A 121 -14.98 3.36 6.90
N ILE A 122 -14.31 3.95 7.90
CA ILE A 122 -13.11 4.77 7.61
C ILE A 122 -11.93 3.91 7.15
N ALA A 123 -11.76 2.71 7.69
CA ALA A 123 -10.72 1.79 7.26
C ALA A 123 -10.93 1.31 5.81
N VAL A 124 -12.18 1.01 5.45
CA VAL A 124 -12.56 0.65 4.08
C VAL A 124 -12.42 1.86 3.15
N PHE A 125 -12.76 3.07 3.61
CA PHE A 125 -12.50 4.31 2.85
C PHE A 125 -11.00 4.47 2.54
N ILE A 126 -10.13 4.33 3.55
CA ILE A 126 -8.67 4.42 3.34
C ILE A 126 -8.21 3.40 2.29
N TYR A 127 -8.68 2.15 2.41
CA TYR A 127 -8.33 1.10 1.46
C TYR A 127 -8.75 1.42 0.01
N LEU A 128 -9.98 1.92 -0.18
CA LEU A 128 -10.56 2.11 -1.51
C LEU A 128 -10.12 3.40 -2.19
N PHE A 129 -9.93 4.47 -1.42
CA PHE A 129 -9.69 5.82 -1.94
C PHE A 129 -8.25 6.29 -1.80
N SER A 130 -7.41 5.60 -1.02
CA SER A 130 -5.96 5.82 -1.16
C SER A 130 -5.48 5.14 -2.43
N THR A 131 -4.90 5.93 -3.34
CA THR A 131 -4.49 5.48 -4.68
C THR A 131 -3.48 4.35 -4.62
N SER A 132 -2.61 4.32 -3.60
CA SER A 132 -1.58 3.30 -3.37
C SER A 132 -2.09 1.92 -2.99
N PHE A 133 -3.38 1.76 -2.68
CA PHE A 133 -3.94 0.47 -2.27
C PHE A 133 -4.81 -0.10 -3.39
N TYR A 134 -6.13 0.02 -3.28
CA TYR A 134 -7.04 -0.65 -4.20
C TYR A 134 -6.85 -0.24 -5.67
N LEU A 135 -6.63 1.06 -5.94
CA LEU A 135 -6.57 1.56 -7.31
C LEU A 135 -5.25 1.22 -8.04
N LEU A 136 -4.11 1.39 -7.38
CA LEU A 136 -2.83 1.03 -7.99
C LEU A 136 -2.65 -0.48 -8.12
N ASN A 137 -3.36 -1.32 -7.36
CA ASN A 137 -3.31 -2.78 -7.51
C ASN A 137 -3.78 -3.27 -8.89
N PHE A 138 -4.55 -2.48 -9.64
CA PHE A 138 -4.90 -2.78 -11.03
C PHE A 138 -3.68 -2.69 -11.99
N SER A 139 -2.65 -1.91 -11.62
CA SER A 139 -1.41 -1.75 -12.38
C SER A 139 -0.24 -2.46 -11.71
N MET A 140 0.07 -2.09 -10.47
CA MET A 140 1.25 -2.51 -9.71
C MET A 140 1.08 -3.90 -9.06
N MET A 141 0.73 -4.92 -9.84
CA MET A 141 0.30 -6.24 -9.35
C MET A 141 1.31 -6.92 -8.42
N ARG A 142 2.61 -6.90 -8.76
CA ARG A 142 3.67 -7.49 -7.93
C ARG A 142 3.83 -6.80 -6.59
N GLN A 143 3.99 -5.47 -6.61
CA GLN A 143 4.17 -4.68 -5.40
C GLN A 143 2.92 -4.74 -4.53
N GLY A 144 1.74 -4.63 -5.13
CA GLY A 144 0.44 -4.78 -4.46
C GLY A 144 0.28 -6.13 -3.75
N LEU A 145 0.70 -7.22 -4.39
CA LEU A 145 0.74 -8.55 -3.79
C LEU A 145 1.67 -8.59 -2.56
N VAL A 146 2.86 -8.00 -2.64
CA VAL A 146 3.80 -8.00 -1.52
C VAL A 146 3.34 -7.11 -0.37
N ILE A 147 2.72 -5.96 -0.66
CA ILE A 147 2.04 -5.13 0.35
C ILE A 147 0.98 -5.96 1.08
N ALA A 148 0.15 -6.72 0.35
CA ALA A 148 -0.84 -7.60 0.95
C ALA A 148 -0.18 -8.72 1.79
N ILE A 149 0.89 -9.35 1.30
CA ILE A 149 1.64 -10.36 2.08
C ILE A 149 2.14 -9.75 3.39
N PHE A 150 2.73 -8.55 3.37
CA PHE A 150 3.19 -7.88 4.59
C PHE A 150 2.04 -7.59 5.56
N LEU A 151 0.91 -7.10 5.04
CA LEU A 151 -0.31 -6.87 5.81
C LEU A 151 -0.84 -8.17 6.45
N TRP A 152 -0.76 -9.29 5.72
CA TRP A 152 -1.10 -10.61 6.24
C TRP A 152 -0.12 -11.09 7.30
N MET A 153 1.17 -10.79 7.15
CA MET A 153 2.23 -11.15 8.11
C MET A 153 2.07 -10.43 9.44
N TRP A 154 1.38 -9.28 9.50
CA TRP A 154 1.09 -8.55 10.73
C TRP A 154 0.54 -9.46 11.85
N LYS A 155 -0.37 -10.40 11.53
CA LYS A 155 -0.96 -11.30 12.54
C LYS A 155 0.07 -12.27 13.14
N TYR A 156 1.17 -12.55 12.45
CA TYR A 156 2.27 -13.37 12.96
C TYR A 156 3.29 -12.51 13.68
N ILE A 157 3.62 -11.34 13.13
CA ILE A 157 4.53 -10.35 13.72
C ILE A 157 4.06 -9.97 15.13
N LYS A 158 2.81 -9.53 15.30
CA LYS A 158 2.27 -9.12 16.60
C LYS A 158 2.27 -10.24 17.66
N ASN A 159 2.11 -11.48 17.21
CA ASN A 159 2.15 -12.67 18.07
C ASN A 159 3.56 -13.24 18.23
N ARG A 160 4.61 -12.50 17.83
CA ARG A 160 6.03 -12.89 17.92
C ARG A 160 6.35 -14.21 17.19
N LYS A 161 5.51 -14.61 16.22
CA LYS A 161 5.74 -15.77 15.33
C LYS A 161 6.67 -15.37 14.18
N TRP A 162 7.86 -14.90 14.55
CA TRP A 162 8.82 -14.27 13.64
C TRP A 162 9.27 -15.20 12.52
N PHE A 163 9.39 -16.51 12.76
CA PHE A 163 9.83 -17.45 11.72
C PHE A 163 8.84 -17.52 10.55
N ILE A 164 7.53 -17.58 10.85
CA ILE A 164 6.48 -17.57 9.81
C ILE A 164 6.47 -16.22 9.09
N ALA A 165 6.60 -15.12 9.84
CA ALA A 165 6.70 -13.79 9.25
C ALA A 165 7.91 -13.68 8.31
N LEU A 166 9.08 -14.13 8.75
CA LEU A 166 10.33 -14.11 8.00
C LEU A 166 10.20 -14.88 6.69
N LEU A 167 9.67 -16.11 6.72
CA LEU A 167 9.44 -16.90 5.51
C LEU A 167 8.50 -16.19 4.53
N GLY A 168 7.43 -15.58 5.04
CA GLY A 168 6.50 -14.81 4.20
C GLY A 168 7.14 -13.59 3.56
N LEU A 169 8.00 -12.86 4.28
CA LEU A 169 8.68 -11.67 3.74
C LEU A 169 9.81 -12.02 2.78
N ILE A 170 10.53 -13.11 3.03
CA ILE A 170 11.51 -13.66 2.09
C ILE A 170 10.80 -14.10 0.80
N ALA A 171 9.68 -14.81 0.89
CA ALA A 171 8.87 -15.15 -0.28
C ALA A 171 8.40 -13.90 -1.04
N GLY A 172 7.98 -12.85 -0.32
CA GLY A 172 7.67 -11.55 -0.89
C GLY A 172 8.84 -10.92 -1.65
N SER A 173 10.07 -11.02 -1.13
CA SER A 173 11.27 -10.49 -1.80
C SER A 173 11.61 -11.19 -3.11
N PHE A 174 11.23 -12.45 -3.28
CA PHE A 174 11.37 -13.15 -4.56
C PHE A 174 10.30 -12.75 -5.59
N ILE A 175 9.15 -12.22 -5.14
CA ILE A 175 8.08 -11.70 -5.99
C ILE A 175 8.38 -10.26 -6.41
N HIS A 176 8.92 -9.46 -5.50
CA HIS A 176 9.30 -8.09 -5.77
C HIS A 176 10.54 -7.69 -4.96
N THR A 177 11.65 -7.39 -5.65
CA THR A 177 12.98 -7.23 -5.01
C THR A 177 13.00 -6.17 -3.91
N SER A 178 12.26 -5.07 -4.08
CA SER A 178 12.23 -3.98 -3.09
C SER A 178 11.70 -4.41 -1.72
N ALA A 179 10.98 -5.54 -1.62
CA ALA A 179 10.46 -6.06 -0.38
C ALA A 179 11.53 -6.64 0.58
N ILE A 180 12.79 -6.76 0.15
CA ILE A 180 13.92 -7.06 1.03
C ILE A 180 13.94 -6.13 2.25
N ILE A 181 13.55 -4.87 2.08
CA ILE A 181 13.49 -3.88 3.17
C ILE A 181 12.53 -4.28 4.30
N LEU A 182 11.59 -5.19 4.05
CA LEU A 182 10.61 -5.65 5.03
C LEU A 182 11.16 -6.76 5.93
N ILE A 183 12.20 -7.49 5.50
CA ILE A 183 12.73 -8.66 6.22
C ILE A 183 13.06 -8.36 7.70
N PRO A 184 13.74 -7.25 8.05
CA PRO A 184 14.00 -6.92 9.46
C PRO A 184 12.72 -6.76 10.31
N PHE A 185 11.61 -6.38 9.68
CA PHE A 185 10.33 -6.17 10.38
C PHE A 185 9.62 -7.47 10.75
N ALA A 186 10.12 -8.64 10.31
CA ALA A 186 9.70 -9.93 10.87
C ALA A 186 9.90 -10.02 12.39
N PHE A 187 10.89 -9.29 12.91
CA PHE A 187 11.25 -9.25 14.34
C PHE A 187 10.56 -8.10 15.10
N TRP A 188 9.74 -7.28 14.44
CA TRP A 188 9.14 -6.09 15.03
C TRP A 188 8.32 -6.37 16.30
N GLY A 189 7.67 -7.54 16.37
CA GLY A 189 6.88 -7.97 17.53
C GLY A 189 7.66 -8.09 18.84
N PHE A 190 9.00 -8.10 18.78
CA PHE A 190 9.88 -8.13 19.96
C PHE A 190 10.26 -6.74 20.48
N ILE A 191 10.00 -5.67 19.72
CA ILE A 191 10.36 -4.32 20.15
C ILE A 191 9.41 -3.92 21.29
N PRO A 192 9.93 -3.63 22.50
CA PRO A 192 9.10 -3.29 23.63
C PRO A 192 8.49 -1.90 23.45
N MET A 193 7.15 -1.82 23.45
CA MET A 193 6.44 -0.53 23.35
C MET A 193 6.28 0.19 24.70
N LYS A 194 6.96 -0.27 25.75
CA LYS A 194 6.89 0.29 27.11
C LYS A 194 7.33 1.75 27.19
N ASN A 195 8.24 2.16 26.30
CA ASN A 195 8.79 3.52 26.20
C ASN A 195 8.40 4.17 24.86
N GLY A 196 7.09 4.26 24.58
CA GLY A 196 6.58 4.88 23.34
C GLY A 196 7.15 6.29 23.07
N ARG A 197 7.48 7.05 24.12
CA ARG A 197 8.18 8.33 24.02
C ARG A 197 9.55 8.25 23.34
N PHE A 198 10.32 7.20 23.60
CA PHE A 198 11.62 7.02 22.96
C PHE A 198 11.45 6.78 21.45
N LEU A 199 10.48 5.95 21.05
CA LEU A 199 10.15 5.73 19.64
C LEU A 199 9.66 7.00 18.95
N ALA A 200 8.83 7.80 19.64
CA ALA A 200 8.38 9.09 19.14
C ALA A 200 9.56 10.03 18.89
N ILE A 201 10.49 10.16 19.85
CA ILE A 201 11.70 10.97 19.71
C ILE A 201 12.55 10.44 18.55
N LEU A 202 12.77 9.13 18.47
CA LEU A 202 13.52 8.50 17.38
C LEU A 202 12.90 8.83 16.01
N TYR A 203 11.59 8.72 15.85
CA TYR A 203 10.92 9.06 14.58
C TYR A 203 11.01 10.54 14.25
N VAL A 204 10.89 11.43 15.22
CA VAL A 204 11.10 12.87 15.01
C VAL A 204 12.54 13.16 14.60
N SER A 205 13.53 12.54 15.26
CA SER A 205 14.94 12.67 14.90
C SER A 205 15.24 12.14 13.51
N LEU A 206 14.69 10.97 13.13
CA LEU A 206 14.84 10.40 11.79
C LEU A 206 14.18 11.29 10.73
N PHE A 207 13.00 11.84 11.01
CA PHE A 207 12.34 12.77 10.12
C PHE A 207 13.18 14.03 9.89
N ILE A 208 13.74 14.63 10.94
CA ILE A 208 14.65 15.79 10.84
C ILE A 208 15.92 15.42 10.07
N ALA A 209 16.47 14.23 10.28
CA ALA A 209 17.64 13.76 9.53
C ALA A 209 17.34 13.59 8.04
N LEU A 210 16.19 12.99 7.68
CA LEU A 210 15.73 12.87 6.29
C LEU A 210 15.52 14.25 5.65
N TRP A 211 14.96 15.19 6.41
CA TRP A 211 14.76 16.56 5.97
C TRP A 211 16.07 17.27 5.67
N ILE A 212 17.05 17.23 6.58
CA ILE A 212 18.35 17.87 6.37
C ILE A 212 19.14 17.17 5.26
N GLY A 213 18.99 15.85 5.14
CA GLY A 213 19.68 15.00 4.16
C GLY A 213 19.03 14.97 2.77
N GLU A 214 18.01 15.77 2.49
CA GLU A 214 17.27 15.72 1.23
C GLU A 214 18.17 15.88 -0.01
N SER A 215 19.09 16.87 0.02
CA SER A 215 20.03 17.11 -1.08
C SER A 215 21.00 15.95 -1.31
N PHE A 216 21.43 15.28 -0.23
CA PHE A 216 22.28 14.09 -0.31
C PHE A 216 21.51 12.89 -0.87
N LEU A 217 20.25 12.72 -0.47
CA LEU A 217 19.38 11.68 -1.02
C LEU A 217 19.21 11.90 -2.53
N ASN A 218 18.86 13.11 -2.96
CA ASN A 218 18.67 13.41 -4.39
C ASN A 218 19.91 13.08 -5.23
N ASN A 219 21.11 13.43 -4.78
CA ASN A 219 22.37 13.12 -5.49
C ASN A 219 22.63 11.61 -5.62
N ILE A 220 22.34 10.82 -4.57
CA ILE A 220 22.42 9.36 -4.65
C ILE A 220 21.41 8.83 -5.66
N PHE A 221 20.20 9.38 -5.67
CA PHE A 221 19.12 8.92 -6.54
C PHE A 221 19.36 9.24 -8.01
N GLU A 222 19.85 10.43 -8.36
CA GLU A 222 20.23 10.76 -9.74
C GLU A 222 21.28 9.78 -10.28
N THR A 223 22.24 9.38 -9.43
CA THR A 223 23.25 8.39 -9.78
C THR A 223 22.66 6.99 -9.99
N LEU A 224 21.61 6.62 -9.26
CA LEU A 224 20.94 5.31 -9.35
C LEU A 224 19.92 5.22 -10.48
N LEU A 225 19.23 6.31 -10.83
CA LEU A 225 18.23 6.34 -11.91
C LEU A 225 18.82 6.06 -13.28
N ILE A 226 20.10 6.42 -13.49
CA ILE A 226 20.88 6.08 -14.70
C ILE A 226 20.97 4.56 -14.91
N PHE A 227 20.77 3.74 -13.88
CA PHE A 227 20.90 2.27 -13.95
C PHE A 227 19.58 1.50 -14.17
N GLU A 228 18.40 2.12 -14.03
CA GLU A 228 17.11 1.39 -14.06
C GLU A 228 16.21 1.66 -15.29
N ASP A 229 16.73 2.21 -16.40
CA ASP A 229 15.97 2.45 -17.65
C ASP A 229 14.63 3.20 -17.45
N PHE A 230 14.64 4.23 -16.61
CA PHE A 230 13.46 5.08 -16.34
C PHE A 230 13.40 6.33 -17.23
N GLU A 231 13.63 6.20 -18.54
CA GLU A 231 13.69 7.34 -19.49
C GLU A 231 12.41 8.21 -19.45
N ASP A 232 11.22 7.61 -19.34
CA ASP A 232 9.94 8.34 -19.28
C ASP A 232 9.72 9.15 -17.98
N TYR A 233 10.41 8.81 -16.88
CA TYR A 233 10.29 9.54 -15.61
C TYR A 233 11.30 10.68 -15.51
N THR A 234 12.44 10.57 -16.21
CA THR A 234 13.48 11.62 -16.27
C THR A 234 12.98 12.91 -16.91
N ASP A 235 12.16 12.83 -17.96
CA ASP A 235 11.66 14.03 -18.66
C ASP A 235 10.59 14.80 -17.86
N ILE A 236 9.87 14.12 -16.97
CA ILE A 236 8.94 14.75 -16.02
C ILE A 236 9.72 15.36 -14.85
N TYR A 237 10.73 14.64 -14.35
CA TYR A 237 11.59 15.10 -13.26
C TYR A 237 12.41 16.35 -13.63
N ASN A 238 12.93 16.41 -14.87
CA ASN A 238 13.70 17.55 -15.37
C ASN A 238 12.85 18.81 -15.61
N LYS A 239 11.52 18.70 -15.72
CA LYS A 239 10.61 19.86 -15.85
C LYS A 239 10.18 20.45 -14.51
N ASP A 240 10.20 19.65 -13.44
CA ASP A 240 9.81 20.03 -12.08
C ASP A 240 11.01 19.99 -11.11
N SER A 241 12.21 20.36 -11.56
CA SER A 241 13.41 20.50 -10.73
C SER A 241 13.34 21.72 -9.77
N GLU A 242 12.14 22.12 -9.37
CA GLU A 242 11.95 23.06 -8.27
C GLU A 242 12.15 22.30 -6.96
N SER A 243 13.15 22.74 -6.19
CA SER A 243 13.37 22.43 -4.78
C SER A 243 12.06 22.21 -4.03
N VAL A 244 12.03 21.35 -3.01
CA VAL A 244 10.81 21.07 -2.24
C VAL A 244 10.13 22.37 -1.78
N HIS A 245 9.10 22.75 -2.50
CA HIS A 245 8.20 23.80 -2.05
C HIS A 245 7.34 23.17 -0.97
N PHE A 246 7.80 23.30 0.28
CA PHE A 246 7.06 22.98 1.50
C PHE A 246 5.84 23.90 1.65
N GLY A 247 4.89 23.73 0.73
CA GLY A 247 3.63 24.42 0.73
C GLY A 247 2.68 23.84 1.78
N VAL A 248 1.52 24.47 1.89
CA VAL A 248 0.44 24.06 2.79
C VAL A 248 0.07 22.58 2.62
N GLY A 249 0.16 22.03 1.40
CA GLY A 249 -0.08 20.62 1.12
C GLY A 249 0.87 19.64 1.84
N PHE A 250 2.15 20.01 2.01
CA PHE A 250 3.10 19.19 2.76
C PHE A 250 2.72 19.10 4.24
N ILE A 251 2.43 20.25 4.86
CA ILE A 251 2.03 20.33 6.27
C ILE A 251 0.77 19.50 6.53
N ILE A 252 -0.20 19.62 5.63
CA ILE A 252 -1.45 18.88 5.73
C ILE A 252 -1.23 17.35 5.60
N ASN A 253 -0.34 16.92 4.70
CA ASN A 253 0.06 15.51 4.58
C ASN A 253 0.82 14.96 5.79
N MET A 254 1.34 15.84 6.65
CA MET A 254 2.00 15.45 7.89
C MET A 254 1.07 15.21 9.08
N ILE A 255 -0.21 15.55 8.96
CA ILE A 255 -1.19 15.34 10.04
C ILE A 255 -1.22 13.88 10.53
N PRO A 256 -1.29 12.83 9.67
CA PRO A 256 -1.30 11.44 10.13
C PRO A 256 -0.02 11.05 10.88
N PHE A 257 1.13 11.58 10.45
CA PHE A 257 2.40 11.37 11.16
C PHE A 257 2.36 12.01 12.55
N VAL A 258 2.00 13.29 12.63
CA VAL A 258 1.91 14.03 13.90
C VAL A 258 0.93 13.38 14.88
N VAL A 259 -0.24 12.94 14.40
CA VAL A 259 -1.23 12.24 15.24
C VAL A 259 -0.70 10.87 15.70
N SER A 260 0.08 10.18 14.87
CA SER A 260 0.74 8.92 15.25
C SER A 260 1.83 9.15 16.30
N ILE A 261 2.64 10.21 16.19
CA ILE A 261 3.60 10.61 17.21
C ILE A 261 2.89 10.98 18.52
N TYR A 262 1.82 11.76 18.46
CA TYR A 262 1.00 12.09 19.62
C TYR A 262 0.45 10.84 20.32
N TYR A 263 0.00 9.85 19.54
CA TYR A 263 -0.42 8.55 20.06
C TYR A 263 0.71 7.84 20.80
N LEU A 264 1.90 7.75 20.21
CA LEU A 264 3.07 7.09 20.81
C LEU A 264 3.59 7.80 22.07
N LEU A 265 3.37 9.12 22.19
CA LEU A 265 3.72 9.90 23.38
C LEU A 265 2.77 9.69 24.57
N LYS A 266 1.52 9.29 24.31
CA LYS A 266 0.48 9.12 25.34
C LYS A 266 0.56 7.73 25.99
N ASP A 267 0.57 7.67 27.32
CA ASP A 267 1.02 6.49 28.07
C ASP A 267 -0.03 5.35 28.25
N LYS A 268 0.49 4.11 28.14
CA LYS A 268 0.13 2.75 28.64
C LYS A 268 -1.28 2.17 28.67
N THR A 269 -2.37 2.89 28.44
CA THR A 269 -3.71 2.27 28.55
C THR A 269 -4.12 1.39 27.36
N GLN A 270 -3.33 1.38 26.28
CA GLN A 270 -3.64 0.65 25.05
C GLN A 270 -2.75 -0.59 24.89
N THR A 271 -3.27 -1.62 24.22
CA THR A 271 -2.57 -2.89 24.01
C THR A 271 -1.24 -2.70 23.27
N GLU A 272 -0.24 -3.51 23.62
CA GLU A 272 1.10 -3.49 23.00
C GLU A 272 1.01 -3.63 21.47
N ASP A 273 0.14 -4.51 20.98
CA ASP A 273 -0.17 -4.71 19.55
C ASP A 273 -0.57 -3.42 18.82
N LYS A 274 -1.43 -2.58 19.44
CA LYS A 274 -1.90 -1.33 18.81
C LYS A 274 -0.75 -0.33 18.70
N HIS A 275 0.10 -0.22 19.73
CA HIS A 275 1.30 0.62 19.66
C HIS A 275 2.27 0.16 18.58
N GLN A 276 2.53 -1.15 18.49
CA GLN A 276 3.38 -1.71 17.44
C GLN A 276 2.83 -1.43 16.04
N LEU A 277 1.51 -1.57 15.85
CA LEU A 277 0.84 -1.27 14.58
C LEU A 277 0.97 0.21 14.19
N VAL A 278 0.72 1.10 15.15
CA VAL A 278 0.84 2.56 14.93
C VAL A 278 2.28 2.94 14.61
N ALA A 279 3.26 2.37 15.32
CA ALA A 279 4.66 2.65 15.08
C ALA A 279 5.08 2.23 13.66
N LEU A 280 4.69 1.05 13.19
CA LEU A 280 4.94 0.65 11.80
C LEU A 280 4.24 1.56 10.79
N ALA A 281 2.96 1.89 11.00
CA ALA A 281 2.24 2.79 10.10
C ALA A 281 2.87 4.19 10.04
N ALA A 282 3.44 4.66 11.15
CA ALA A 282 4.13 5.95 11.23
C ALA A 282 5.38 6.01 10.33
N VAL A 283 6.05 4.87 10.07
CA VAL A 283 7.15 4.80 9.09
C VAL A 283 6.66 5.21 7.71
N GLY A 284 5.50 4.71 7.27
CA GLY A 284 4.90 5.09 5.99
C GLY A 284 4.55 6.57 5.94
N PHE A 285 3.91 7.10 6.99
CA PHE A 285 3.56 8.52 7.05
C PHE A 285 4.77 9.44 7.09
N MET A 286 5.87 9.03 7.71
CA MET A 286 7.12 9.79 7.76
C MET A 286 7.79 9.86 6.38
N ILE A 287 7.76 8.77 5.62
CA ILE A 287 8.53 8.60 4.39
C ILE A 287 7.77 9.13 3.16
N LEU A 288 6.45 8.92 3.07
CA LEU A 288 5.66 9.23 1.88
C LEU A 288 5.73 10.70 1.38
N PRO A 289 5.82 11.74 2.23
CA PRO A 289 5.95 13.11 1.74
C PRO A 289 7.22 13.34 0.90
N PHE A 290 8.29 12.62 1.19
CA PHE A 290 9.54 12.64 0.42
C PHE A 290 9.43 11.83 -0.89
N GLY A 291 8.39 11.01 -1.02
CA GLY A 291 8.12 10.20 -2.21
C GLY A 291 7.77 11.00 -3.46
N LYS A 292 7.38 12.27 -3.32
CA LYS A 292 7.17 13.17 -4.47
C LYS A 292 8.47 13.53 -5.19
N ILE A 293 9.59 13.45 -4.47
CA ILE A 293 10.93 13.74 -4.99
C ILE A 293 11.55 12.43 -5.49
N ILE A 294 11.38 11.35 -4.71
CA ILE A 294 12.02 10.08 -4.96
C ILE A 294 10.97 8.96 -5.09
N PRO A 295 10.62 8.54 -6.32
CA PRO A 295 9.63 7.48 -6.55
C PRO A 295 9.94 6.16 -5.83
N LEU A 296 11.23 5.80 -5.67
CA LEU A 296 11.63 4.60 -4.92
C LEU A 296 11.25 4.70 -3.43
N VAL A 297 11.44 5.88 -2.83
CA VAL A 297 11.08 6.18 -1.44
C VAL A 297 9.56 6.11 -1.28
N ALA A 298 8.80 6.59 -2.26
CA ALA A 298 7.35 6.42 -2.30
C ALA A 298 6.97 4.92 -2.25
N ARG A 299 7.60 4.07 -3.07
CA ARG A 299 7.34 2.63 -3.10
C ARG A 299 7.62 1.95 -1.76
N VAL A 300 8.71 2.31 -1.08
CA VAL A 300 9.01 1.83 0.28
C VAL A 300 7.94 2.29 1.27
N GLY A 301 7.55 3.56 1.21
CA GLY A 301 6.50 4.13 2.05
C GLY A 301 5.16 3.40 1.92
N MET A 302 4.81 2.91 0.73
CA MET A 302 3.56 2.18 0.47
C MET A 302 3.43 0.88 1.28
N TYR A 303 4.53 0.15 1.53
CA TYR A 303 4.48 -1.06 2.34
C TYR A 303 3.98 -0.79 3.75
N PHE A 304 4.50 0.26 4.38
CA PHE A 304 4.16 0.63 5.74
C PHE A 304 2.84 1.39 5.82
N SER A 305 2.52 2.19 4.79
CA SER A 305 1.27 2.96 4.77
C SER A 305 0.03 2.07 4.72
N ALA A 306 0.11 0.85 4.18
CA ALA A 306 -1.02 -0.10 4.23
C ALA A 306 -1.45 -0.46 5.66
N LEU A 307 -0.53 -0.43 6.63
CA LEU A 307 -0.85 -0.64 8.05
C LEU A 307 -1.68 0.50 8.65
N SER A 308 -1.69 1.68 7.99
CA SER A 308 -2.54 2.81 8.39
C SER A 308 -4.03 2.47 8.40
N ILE A 309 -4.48 1.55 7.55
CA ILE A 309 -5.87 1.07 7.51
C ILE A 309 -6.32 0.58 8.90
N GLY A 310 -5.43 -0.07 9.65
CA GLY A 310 -5.68 -0.52 11.01
C GLY A 310 -5.33 0.54 12.05
N ALA A 311 -4.17 1.20 11.88
CA ALA A 311 -3.63 2.16 12.84
C ALA A 311 -4.49 3.42 13.01
N PHE A 312 -5.12 3.90 11.93
CA PHE A 312 -5.86 5.18 11.89
C PHE A 312 -6.88 5.29 13.02
N THR A 313 -7.63 4.22 13.26
CA THR A 313 -8.70 4.24 14.28
C THR A 313 -8.12 4.35 15.69
N SER A 314 -6.98 3.70 15.93
CA SER A 314 -6.27 3.75 17.20
C SER A 314 -5.71 5.15 17.45
N THR A 315 -5.07 5.76 16.45
CA THR A 315 -4.42 7.07 16.60
C THR A 315 -5.43 8.20 16.83
N TYR A 316 -6.52 8.24 16.07
CA TYR A 316 -7.50 9.32 16.18
C TYR A 316 -8.46 9.15 17.36
N SER A 317 -8.73 7.93 17.82
CA SER A 317 -9.61 7.69 18.99
C SER A 317 -9.08 8.32 20.28
N VAL A 318 -7.76 8.51 20.37
CA VAL A 318 -7.05 9.03 21.54
C VAL A 318 -7.23 10.55 21.73
N ILE A 319 -7.71 11.25 20.71
CA ILE A 319 -8.03 12.68 20.77
C ILE A 319 -9.34 12.87 21.53
N ASN A 320 -9.26 13.46 22.73
CA ASN A 320 -10.39 13.64 23.63
C ASN A 320 -11.42 14.66 23.11
N ASN A 321 -10.95 15.77 22.52
CA ASN A 321 -11.83 16.80 21.97
C ASN A 321 -12.51 16.27 20.70
N ARG A 322 -13.83 16.05 20.77
CA ARG A 322 -14.62 15.48 19.67
C ARG A 322 -14.59 16.36 18.43
N MET A 323 -14.75 17.68 18.58
CA MET A 323 -14.73 18.61 17.46
C MET A 323 -13.37 18.54 16.75
N PHE A 324 -12.28 18.68 17.50
CA PHE A 324 -10.93 18.62 16.93
C PHE A 324 -10.65 17.28 16.24
N ARG A 325 -11.04 16.16 16.85
CA ARG A 325 -10.92 14.83 16.26
C ARG A 325 -11.66 14.72 14.93
N TYR A 326 -12.92 15.14 14.89
CA TYR A 326 -13.71 15.07 13.65
C TYR A 326 -13.19 16.04 12.58
N SER A 327 -12.68 17.21 12.96
CA SER A 327 -12.01 18.12 12.04
C SER A 327 -10.78 17.48 11.39
N LEU A 328 -9.91 16.83 12.17
CA LEU A 328 -8.71 16.16 11.62
C LEU A 328 -9.08 14.97 10.73
N ILE A 329 -10.11 14.19 11.08
CA ILE A 329 -10.61 13.10 10.22
C ILE A 329 -11.20 13.68 8.92
N GLY A 330 -11.96 14.77 9.01
CA GLY A 330 -12.53 15.45 7.84
C GLY A 330 -11.44 15.97 6.90
N ILE A 331 -10.41 16.61 7.44
CA ILE A 331 -9.23 17.04 6.66
C ILE A 331 -8.58 15.85 5.97
N TYR A 332 -8.34 14.74 6.68
CA TYR A 332 -7.76 13.53 6.08
C TYR A 332 -8.60 12.96 4.93
N ILE A 333 -9.93 12.92 5.08
CA ILE A 333 -10.85 12.47 4.03
C ILE A 333 -10.77 13.40 2.82
N LEU A 334 -10.77 14.71 3.03
CA LEU A 334 -10.69 15.69 1.94
C LEU A 334 -9.39 15.57 1.15
N ILE A 335 -8.25 15.41 1.83
CA ILE A 335 -6.96 15.18 1.15
C ILE A 335 -7.00 13.89 0.35
N THR A 336 -7.48 12.80 0.95
CA THR A 336 -7.53 11.49 0.27
C THR A 336 -8.40 11.57 -0.98
N LEU A 337 -9.55 12.25 -0.90
CA LEU A 337 -10.42 12.47 -2.07
C LEU A 337 -9.79 13.39 -3.11
N TYR A 338 -9.06 14.42 -2.68
CA TYR A 338 -8.33 15.32 -3.57
C TYR A 338 -7.21 14.58 -4.31
N ASP A 339 -6.41 13.76 -3.61
CA ASP A 339 -5.37 12.92 -4.21
C ASP A 339 -5.97 11.86 -5.14
N TYR A 340 -7.10 11.25 -4.76
CA TYR A 340 -7.84 10.31 -5.61
C TYR A 340 -8.37 11.00 -6.88
N TRP A 341 -8.89 12.23 -6.77
CA TRP A 341 -9.33 13.01 -7.93
C TRP A 341 -8.15 13.40 -8.82
N ASN A 342 -7.05 13.89 -8.25
CA ASN A 342 -5.82 14.25 -8.96
C ASN A 342 -5.25 13.06 -9.73
N PHE A 343 -5.32 11.85 -9.18
CA PHE A 343 -4.85 10.65 -9.84
C PHE A 343 -5.50 10.45 -11.22
N PHE A 344 -6.81 10.68 -11.36
CA PHE A 344 -7.50 10.55 -12.64
C PHE A 344 -7.31 11.74 -13.59
N HIS A 345 -6.73 12.85 -13.13
CA HIS A 345 -6.44 14.05 -13.93
C HIS A 345 -4.95 14.25 -14.20
N ASN A 346 -4.10 13.42 -13.60
CA ASN A 346 -2.67 13.43 -13.82
C ASN A 346 -2.33 12.82 -15.19
N SER A 347 -1.45 13.47 -15.96
CA SER A 347 -1.06 13.04 -17.31
C SER A 347 -0.51 11.60 -17.38
N ILE A 348 0.13 11.12 -16.31
CA ILE A 348 0.73 9.79 -16.23
C ILE A 348 -0.32 8.68 -16.08
N TYR A 349 -1.41 8.94 -15.34
CA TYR A 349 -2.38 7.91 -14.96
C TYR A 349 -3.73 8.06 -15.67
N ALA A 350 -4.11 9.27 -16.07
CA ALA A 350 -5.45 9.54 -16.60
C ALA A 350 -5.81 8.64 -17.79
N ALA A 351 -4.92 8.52 -18.78
CA ALA A 351 -5.18 7.74 -19.99
C ALA A 351 -5.48 6.27 -19.68
N SER A 352 -4.68 5.64 -18.83
CA SER A 352 -4.78 4.19 -18.52
C SER A 352 -5.87 3.86 -17.49
N TYR A 353 -6.45 4.85 -16.81
CA TYR A 353 -7.46 4.67 -15.77
C TYR A 353 -8.83 5.29 -16.10
N GLN A 354 -8.99 5.94 -17.25
CA GLN A 354 -10.27 6.54 -17.66
C GLN A 354 -11.34 5.49 -17.94
N ASN A 355 -11.07 4.58 -18.87
CA ASN A 355 -12.03 3.60 -19.36
C ASN A 355 -11.81 2.24 -18.72
N PHE A 356 -12.80 1.78 -17.95
CA PHE A 356 -12.75 0.44 -17.37
C PHE A 356 -13.22 -0.58 -18.41
N LYS A 357 -12.30 -1.42 -18.88
CA LYS A 357 -12.58 -2.51 -19.82
C LYS A 357 -12.61 -3.84 -19.06
N THR A 358 -13.26 -4.84 -19.66
CA THR A 358 -13.35 -6.18 -19.07
C THR A 358 -12.74 -7.23 -19.99
N ILE A 359 -12.36 -8.37 -19.45
CA ILE A 359 -11.90 -9.52 -20.24
C ILE A 359 -12.98 -10.05 -21.20
N PHE A 360 -14.26 -9.69 -21.01
CA PHE A 360 -15.36 -10.07 -21.91
C PHE A 360 -15.56 -9.10 -23.08
N THR A 361 -14.85 -7.98 -23.07
CA THR A 361 -14.90 -6.97 -24.15
C THR A 361 -13.73 -7.11 -25.12
N VAL A 362 -12.93 -8.16 -24.98
CA VAL A 362 -11.72 -8.46 -25.78
C VAL A 362 -11.98 -9.63 -26.70
#